data_AF-A0A8K0NTL6-F1
#
_entry.id   AF-A0A8K0NTL6-F1
#
_cell.length_a   1.000
_cell.length_b   1.000
_cell.length_c   1.000
_cell.angle_alpha   90.00
_cell.angle_beta   90.00
_cell.angle_gamma   90.00
#
_symmetry.space_group_name_H-M   'P 1'
#
loop_
_entity.id
_entity.type
_entity.pdbx_description
1 polymer ?
#
loop_
_entity_poly.entity_id
_entity_poly.type
_entity_poly.pdbx_seq_one_letter_code
_entity_poly.pdbx_strand_id
1 'polypeptide(L)'
;MPQEYLDNETFLTRLESAFKTASEEGSRAGSIWLTHKRYTYQEDPASPNQNQNANADGHADADADDVEMEAVNSPTTETETGGGGKEYQVLVRCTNGSDLNFSTRIPAPSLPSFHTLYASYLRSQFASTMIKRDKKKEKVKAEKREAWKKELGVDVRTESRVEGTGKKVGHRQRVSLRVVGWGGQSCEERAGYGWGR
;
A
#
# COMPACT_ATOMS: atom_id res chain seq x y z
N MET A 1 16.99 -16.41 16.47
CA MET A 1 16.02 -15.42 16.95
C MET A 1 14.85 -16.20 17.55
N PRO A 2 14.63 -16.15 18.88
CA PRO A 2 13.46 -16.79 19.48
C PRO A 2 12.19 -16.10 18.96
N GLN A 3 11.24 -16.90 18.48
CA GLN A 3 9.96 -16.43 17.95
C GLN A 3 8.88 -16.85 18.95
N GLU A 4 8.24 -15.88 19.59
CA GLU A 4 7.15 -16.15 20.52
C GLU A 4 5.84 -16.30 19.75
N TYR A 5 5.12 -17.40 20.01
CA TYR A 5 3.77 -17.63 19.48
C TYR A 5 2.75 -17.13 20.50
N LEU A 6 1.85 -16.26 20.05
CA LEU A 6 0.85 -15.58 20.86
C LEU A 6 -0.56 -15.86 20.35
N ASP A 7 -1.52 -15.82 21.26
CA ASP A 7 -2.95 -15.82 20.93
C ASP A 7 -3.35 -14.54 20.19
N ASN A 8 -4.50 -14.59 19.51
CA ASN A 8 -4.95 -13.49 18.64
C ASN A 8 -5.13 -12.16 19.39
N GLU A 9 -5.69 -12.20 20.60
CA GLU A 9 -5.93 -10.99 21.40
C GLU A 9 -4.63 -10.44 22.00
N THR A 10 -3.79 -11.31 22.54
CA THR A 10 -2.49 -10.92 23.12
C THR A 10 -1.55 -10.36 22.06
N PHE A 11 -1.63 -10.88 20.82
CA PHE A 11 -0.93 -10.34 19.66
C PHE A 11 -1.32 -8.88 19.39
N LEU A 12 -2.62 -8.56 19.36
CA LEU A 12 -3.10 -7.20 19.10
C LEU A 12 -2.68 -6.23 20.21
N THR A 13 -2.78 -6.65 21.47
CA THR A 13 -2.35 -5.83 22.62
C THR A 13 -0.84 -5.53 22.56
N ARG A 14 0.00 -6.53 22.26
CA ARG A 14 1.45 -6.31 22.12
C ARG A 14 1.81 -5.48 20.90
N LEU A 15 1.07 -5.65 19.81
CA LEU A 15 1.21 -4.80 18.63
C LEU A 15 0.94 -3.33 18.99
N GLU A 16 -0.03 -3.07 19.86
CA GLU A 16 -0.30 -1.72 20.37
C GLU A 16 0.82 -1.14 21.21
N SER A 17 1.36 -1.92 22.14
CA SER A 17 2.55 -1.50 22.87
C SER A 17 3.70 -1.18 21.91
N ALA A 18 3.90 -1.98 20.86
CA ALA A 18 4.96 -1.76 19.87
C ALA A 18 4.77 -0.46 19.06
N PHE A 19 3.55 -0.10 18.68
CA PHE A 19 3.29 1.17 17.99
C PHE A 19 3.52 2.38 18.90
N LYS A 20 3.11 2.30 20.17
CA LYS A 20 3.34 3.38 21.15
C LYS A 20 4.84 3.61 21.36
N THR A 21 5.60 2.55 21.60
CA THR A 21 7.06 2.65 21.78
C THR A 21 7.79 3.14 20.53
N ALA A 22 7.26 2.88 19.33
CA ALA A 22 7.82 3.40 18.09
C ALA A 22 7.47 4.87 17.83
N SER A 23 6.37 5.37 18.41
CA SER A 23 5.90 6.76 18.22
C SER A 23 6.54 7.76 19.20
N GLU A 24 7.05 7.29 20.34
CA GLU A 24 7.68 8.16 21.33
C GLU A 24 9.01 8.71 20.82
N GLU A 25 9.13 10.05 20.79
CA GLU A 25 10.18 10.83 20.12
C GLU A 25 11.62 10.65 20.69
N GLY A 26 11.78 9.79 21.71
CA GLY A 26 13.06 9.40 22.30
C GLY A 26 13.43 7.92 22.11
N SER A 27 12.50 7.10 21.64
CA SER A 27 12.77 5.72 21.26
C SER A 27 13.29 5.72 19.83
N ARG A 28 14.37 4.98 19.57
CA ARG A 28 15.06 4.93 18.28
C ARG A 28 14.05 4.64 17.17
N ALA A 29 13.62 5.68 16.44
CA ALA A 29 12.54 5.62 15.44
C ALA A 29 12.73 4.42 14.51
N GLY A 30 12.00 3.36 14.80
CA GLY A 30 12.18 2.03 14.21
C GLY A 30 11.07 1.73 13.22
N SER A 31 11.39 0.95 12.20
CA SER A 31 10.37 0.40 11.30
C SER A 31 9.81 -0.88 11.89
N ILE A 32 8.49 -0.93 12.07
CA ILE A 32 7.78 -2.16 12.40
C ILE A 32 7.43 -2.89 11.10
N TRP A 33 7.82 -4.14 11.00
CA TRP A 33 7.56 -5.00 9.85
C TRP A 33 6.48 -6.01 10.20
N LEU A 34 5.39 -5.97 9.45
CA LEU A 34 4.30 -6.94 9.52
C LEU A 34 4.37 -7.85 8.29
N THR A 35 4.37 -9.16 8.51
CA THR A 35 4.38 -10.15 7.41
C THR A 35 3.20 -11.09 7.53
N HIS A 36 2.49 -11.27 6.43
CA HIS A 36 1.38 -12.22 6.29
C HIS A 36 1.84 -13.39 5.43
N LYS A 37 1.78 -14.60 5.97
CA LYS A 37 2.14 -15.82 5.24
C LYS A 37 1.01 -16.84 5.35
N ARG A 38 0.56 -17.37 4.22
CA ARG A 38 -0.36 -18.53 4.19
C ARG A 38 0.40 -19.76 4.69
N TYR A 39 -0.11 -20.41 5.73
CA TYR A 39 0.47 -21.64 6.24
C TYR A 39 -0.05 -22.80 5.39
N THR A 40 0.85 -23.68 4.96
CA THR A 40 0.48 -24.90 4.24
C THR A 40 -0.16 -25.86 5.23
N TYR A 41 -1.25 -26.51 4.80
CA TYR A 41 -1.87 -27.60 5.54
C TYR A 41 -0.83 -28.68 5.81
N GLN A 42 -0.57 -29.00 7.08
CA GLN A 42 0.10 -30.25 7.40
C GLN A 42 -1.03 -31.26 7.57
N GLU A 43 -1.09 -32.22 6.65
CA GLU A 43 -1.86 -33.44 6.88
C GLU A 43 -1.24 -34.10 8.10
N ASP A 44 -1.91 -34.01 9.26
CA ASP A 44 -1.57 -34.87 10.38
C ASP A 44 -1.66 -36.32 9.86
N PRO A 45 -0.56 -37.09 9.88
CA PRO A 45 -0.54 -38.44 9.28
C PRO A 45 -1.48 -39.43 10.00
N ALA A 46 -2.20 -38.99 11.03
CA ALA A 46 -3.09 -39.78 11.86
C ALA A 46 -4.59 -39.58 11.54
N SER A 47 -4.98 -38.77 10.54
CA SER A 47 -6.39 -38.70 10.12
C SER A 47 -6.69 -39.77 9.06
N PRO A 48 -7.43 -40.85 9.38
CA PRO A 48 -7.79 -41.87 8.41
C PRO A 48 -8.78 -41.29 7.38
N ASN A 49 -8.36 -41.39 6.12
CA ASN A 49 -9.10 -41.02 4.93
C ASN A 49 -10.40 -41.84 4.82
N GLN A 50 -11.54 -41.26 5.22
CA GLN A 50 -12.87 -41.78 4.90
C GLN A 50 -13.38 -41.11 3.62
N ASN A 51 -13.01 -41.65 2.47
CA ASN A 51 -13.74 -41.36 1.23
C ASN A 51 -13.90 -42.63 0.39
N GLN A 52 -14.89 -43.43 0.77
CA GLN A 52 -15.66 -44.23 -0.17
C GLN A 52 -17.06 -43.65 -0.13
N ASN A 53 -17.57 -43.18 -1.27
CA ASN A 53 -18.94 -43.38 -1.72
C ASN A 53 -19.08 -42.87 -3.15
N ALA A 54 -18.90 -43.81 -4.08
CA ALA A 54 -19.50 -43.73 -5.40
C ALA A 54 -21.01 -43.88 -5.24
N ASN A 55 -21.78 -42.92 -5.73
CA ASN A 55 -23.14 -43.15 -6.24
C ASN A 55 -23.44 -42.13 -7.33
N ALA A 56 -23.63 -42.67 -8.52
CA ALA A 56 -24.30 -42.03 -9.63
C ALA A 56 -25.78 -41.81 -9.27
N ASP A 57 -26.39 -40.74 -9.77
CA ASP A 57 -27.58 -40.86 -10.61
C ASP A 57 -27.92 -39.48 -11.20
N GLY A 58 -28.13 -39.50 -12.52
CA GLY A 58 -28.38 -38.31 -13.32
C GLY A 58 -29.82 -37.80 -13.21
N HIS A 59 -29.98 -36.50 -13.42
CA HIS A 59 -31.25 -35.94 -13.83
C HIS A 59 -30.99 -34.78 -14.79
N ALA A 60 -31.32 -35.02 -16.06
CA ALA A 60 -31.48 -34.00 -17.08
C ALA A 60 -32.97 -33.66 -17.18
N ASP A 61 -33.27 -32.38 -17.43
CA ASP A 61 -34.49 -31.79 -18.04
C ASP A 61 -34.73 -30.44 -17.33
N ALA A 62 -34.42 -29.32 -18.00
CA ALA A 62 -35.32 -28.52 -18.83
C ALA A 62 -36.07 -27.47 -17.99
N ASP A 63 -35.76 -26.19 -18.20
CA ASP A 63 -36.71 -25.20 -18.72
C ASP A 63 -36.14 -23.77 -18.55
N ALA A 64 -36.29 -23.01 -19.62
CA ALA A 64 -36.01 -21.58 -19.68
C ALA A 64 -37.06 -20.82 -18.89
N ASP A 65 -36.67 -19.81 -18.11
CA ASP A 65 -37.40 -18.54 -18.05
C ASP A 65 -36.62 -17.44 -17.31
N ASP A 66 -36.72 -16.26 -17.93
CA ASP A 66 -36.66 -14.89 -17.43
C ASP A 66 -35.36 -14.24 -16.90
N VAL A 67 -34.99 -13.16 -17.59
CA VAL A 67 -33.94 -12.19 -17.24
C VAL A 67 -34.62 -11.00 -16.56
N GLU A 68 -34.61 -10.97 -15.24
CA GLU A 68 -35.03 -9.80 -14.47
C GLU A 68 -33.78 -9.01 -14.03
N MET A 69 -33.55 -7.85 -14.64
CA MET A 69 -32.49 -6.91 -14.27
C MET A 69 -33.01 -5.94 -13.19
N GLU A 70 -32.99 -6.37 -11.92
CA GLU A 70 -33.24 -5.47 -10.78
C GLU A 70 -31.92 -5.04 -10.12
N ALA A 71 -31.79 -3.75 -9.88
CA ALA A 71 -30.55 -3.07 -9.52
C ALA A 71 -30.11 -3.38 -8.08
N VAL A 72 -29.13 -4.27 -7.91
CA VAL A 72 -28.45 -4.52 -6.63
C VAL A 72 -27.35 -3.50 -6.40
N ASN A 73 -27.68 -2.43 -5.67
CA ASN A 73 -26.71 -1.72 -4.83
C ASN A 73 -26.84 -2.25 -3.39
N SER A 74 -26.39 -3.49 -3.18
CA SER A 74 -26.12 -4.05 -1.86
C SER A 74 -24.66 -4.48 -1.83
N PRO A 75 -23.88 -4.12 -0.79
CA PRO A 75 -22.49 -4.53 -0.70
C PRO A 75 -22.43 -6.05 -0.58
N THR A 76 -21.95 -6.68 -1.64
CA THR A 76 -21.67 -8.12 -1.73
C THR A 76 -20.64 -8.50 -0.67
N THR A 77 -21.10 -8.94 0.50
CA THR A 77 -20.30 -9.85 1.32
C THR A 77 -20.34 -11.19 0.62
N GLU A 78 -19.40 -11.40 -0.29
CA GLU A 78 -19.10 -12.68 -0.93
C GLU A 78 -18.65 -13.65 0.16
N THR A 79 -19.64 -14.27 0.82
CA THR A 79 -19.45 -15.54 1.52
C THR A 79 -19.58 -16.60 0.43
N GLU A 80 -18.49 -16.88 -0.27
CA GLU A 80 -18.40 -18.02 -1.18
C GLU A 80 -18.60 -19.31 -0.36
N THR A 81 -19.83 -19.80 -0.37
CA THR A 81 -20.18 -21.18 0.00
C THR A 81 -20.12 -21.97 -1.30
N GLY A 82 -19.00 -22.62 -1.59
CA GLY A 82 -18.88 -23.27 -2.90
C GLY A 82 -17.55 -23.94 -3.23
N GLY A 83 -16.93 -24.63 -2.29
CA GLY A 83 -15.83 -25.53 -2.58
C GLY A 83 -15.25 -26.07 -1.30
N GLY A 84 -15.20 -27.39 -1.13
CA GLY A 84 -14.41 -28.06 -0.08
C GLY A 84 -12.90 -27.85 -0.29
N GLY A 85 -12.49 -26.62 -0.56
CA GLY A 85 -11.12 -26.18 -0.70
C GLY A 85 -10.47 -26.16 0.66
N LYS A 86 -9.24 -26.66 0.72
CA LYS A 86 -8.44 -26.77 1.94
C LYS A 86 -8.44 -25.43 2.68
N GLU A 87 -8.96 -25.40 3.90
CA GLU A 87 -8.95 -24.19 4.73
C GLU A 87 -7.51 -23.87 5.15
N TYR A 88 -7.04 -22.66 4.82
CA TYR A 88 -5.67 -22.26 5.11
C TYR A 88 -5.60 -21.39 6.35
N GLN A 89 -4.77 -21.80 7.31
CA GLN A 89 -4.38 -20.92 8.42
C GLN A 89 -3.46 -19.82 7.91
N VAL A 90 -3.55 -18.63 8.52
CA VAL A 90 -2.70 -17.48 8.21
C VAL A 90 -1.76 -17.23 9.38
N LEU A 91 -0.47 -17.12 9.09
CA LEU A 91 0.55 -16.70 10.05
C LEU A 91 0.82 -15.22 9.87
N VAL A 92 0.60 -14.46 10.94
CA VAL A 92 0.98 -13.04 11.02
C VAL A 92 2.22 -12.93 11.90
N ARG A 93 3.25 -12.24 11.42
CA ARG A 93 4.46 -11.95 12.21
C ARG A 93 4.69 -10.45 12.30
N CYS A 94 5.09 -10.00 13.48
CA CYS A 94 5.51 -8.63 13.74
C CYS A 94 6.98 -8.64 14.17
N THR A 95 7.81 -7.79 13.55
CA THR A 95 9.21 -7.59 13.93
C THR A 95 9.63 -6.13 13.94
N ASN A 96 10.42 -5.73 14.93
CA ASN A 96 11.06 -4.41 15.02
C ASN A 96 12.60 -4.53 14.91
N GLY A 97 13.08 -5.21 13.86
CA GLY A 97 14.50 -5.28 13.49
C GLY A 97 15.37 -6.22 14.32
N SER A 98 15.27 -6.19 15.66
CA SER A 98 16.09 -7.06 16.54
C SER A 98 15.36 -7.53 17.80
N ASP A 99 14.60 -6.66 18.46
CA ASP A 99 14.27 -6.89 19.88
C ASP A 99 12.88 -7.49 20.10
N LEU A 100 11.94 -7.21 19.21
CA LEU A 100 10.56 -7.69 19.31
C LEU A 100 10.25 -8.57 18.11
N ASN A 101 9.99 -9.86 18.35
CA ASN A 101 9.65 -10.85 17.33
C ASN A 101 8.54 -11.76 17.87
N PHE A 102 7.30 -11.47 17.51
CA PHE A 102 6.15 -12.27 17.92
C PHE A 102 5.26 -12.61 16.73
N SER A 103 4.51 -13.69 16.83
CA SER A 103 3.68 -14.20 15.75
C SER A 103 2.41 -14.85 16.25
N THR A 104 1.37 -14.84 15.44
CA THR A 104 0.09 -15.47 15.77
C THR A 104 -0.43 -16.29 14.59
N ARG A 105 -1.08 -17.41 14.89
CA ARG A 105 -1.70 -18.31 13.90
C ARG A 105 -3.20 -18.11 13.95
N ILE A 106 -3.77 -17.70 12.83
CA ILE A 106 -5.19 -17.40 12.71
C ILE A 106 -5.84 -18.55 11.94
N PRO A 107 -6.82 -19.26 12.51
CA PRO A 107 -7.57 -20.27 11.80
C PRO A 107 -8.52 -19.61 10.78
N ALA A 108 -8.80 -20.29 9.68
CA ALA A 108 -9.70 -19.81 8.64
C ALA A 108 -11.08 -19.32 9.15
N PRO A 109 -11.79 -20.03 10.06
CA PRO A 109 -13.12 -19.60 10.49
C PRO A 109 -13.15 -18.27 11.25
N SER A 110 -12.08 -17.90 11.97
CA SER A 110 -12.02 -16.63 12.72
C SER A 110 -11.24 -15.53 11.98
N LEU A 111 -10.84 -15.78 10.73
CA LEU A 111 -10.10 -14.81 9.92
C LEU A 111 -10.90 -13.52 9.64
N PRO A 112 -12.21 -13.57 9.27
CA PRO A 112 -12.95 -12.35 8.95
C PRO A 112 -13.16 -11.44 10.17
N SER A 113 -13.43 -12.03 11.34
CA SER A 113 -13.58 -11.29 12.59
C SER A 113 -12.27 -10.66 13.03
N PHE A 114 -11.18 -11.43 13.01
CA PHE A 114 -9.84 -10.91 13.29
C PHE A 114 -9.45 -9.77 12.34
N HIS A 115 -9.68 -9.93 11.04
CA HIS A 115 -9.31 -8.92 10.04
C HIS A 115 -10.06 -7.60 10.25
N THR A 116 -11.32 -7.64 10.67
CA THR A 116 -12.10 -6.43 10.97
C THR A 116 -11.50 -5.66 12.15
N LEU A 117 -11.14 -6.36 13.23
CA LEU A 117 -10.51 -5.76 14.41
C LEU A 117 -9.09 -5.26 14.10
N TYR A 118 -8.30 -6.05 13.39
CA TYR A 118 -6.95 -5.70 13.00
C TYR A 118 -6.91 -4.50 12.04
N ALA A 119 -7.82 -4.46 11.06
CA ALA A 119 -7.89 -3.35 10.10
C ALA A 119 -8.37 -2.05 10.76
N SER A 120 -9.38 -2.10 11.64
CA SER A 120 -9.82 -0.92 12.39
C SER A 120 -8.69 -0.37 13.26
N TYR A 121 -7.94 -1.28 13.90
CA TYR A 121 -6.77 -0.96 14.71
C TYR A 121 -5.67 -0.26 13.89
N LEU A 122 -5.23 -0.85 12.78
CA LEU A 122 -4.18 -0.27 11.94
C LEU A 122 -4.58 1.12 11.41
N ARG A 123 -5.84 1.29 11.00
CA ARG A 123 -6.35 2.59 10.56
C ARG A 123 -6.28 3.62 11.67
N SER A 124 -6.65 3.25 12.90
CA SER A 124 -6.58 4.15 14.05
C SER A 124 -5.14 4.61 14.34
N GLN A 125 -4.17 3.68 14.29
CA GLN A 125 -2.78 4.00 14.58
C GLN A 125 -2.15 4.89 13.48
N PHE A 126 -2.36 4.55 12.20
CA PHE A 126 -1.76 5.31 11.09
C PHE A 126 -2.47 6.62 10.78
N ALA A 127 -3.75 6.79 11.17
CA ALA A 127 -4.49 8.02 10.92
C ALA A 127 -3.88 9.24 11.62
N SER A 128 -3.22 9.05 12.77
CA SER A 128 -2.56 10.13 13.51
C SER A 128 -1.29 10.63 12.81
N THR A 129 -0.50 9.71 12.24
CA THR A 129 0.82 10.03 11.68
C THR A 129 0.79 10.34 10.18
N MET A 130 -0.18 9.81 9.44
CA MET A 130 -0.28 10.05 7.99
C MET A 130 -0.76 11.47 7.67
N ILE A 131 0.07 12.20 6.93
CA ILE A 131 -0.30 13.52 6.40
C ILE A 131 -1.44 13.35 5.40
N LYS A 132 -2.52 14.13 5.61
CA LYS A 132 -3.64 14.16 4.67
C LYS A 132 -3.17 14.69 3.32
N ARG A 133 -3.52 13.98 2.25
CA ARG A 133 -3.26 14.46 0.90
C ARG A 133 -4.15 15.67 0.61
N ASP A 134 -3.56 16.85 0.57
CA ASP A 134 -4.25 18.08 0.17
C ASP A 134 -4.58 18.05 -1.33
N LYS A 135 -5.72 17.47 -1.70
CA LYS A 135 -6.20 17.37 -3.09
C LYS A 135 -6.20 18.73 -3.80
N LYS A 136 -6.52 19.81 -3.07
CA LYS A 136 -6.51 21.18 -3.61
C LYS A 136 -5.09 21.66 -3.94
N LYS A 137 -4.11 21.41 -3.05
CA LYS A 137 -2.71 21.82 -3.24
C LYS A 137 -2.05 21.06 -4.39
N GLU A 138 -2.31 19.75 -4.49
CA GLU A 138 -1.81 18.91 -5.58
C GLU A 138 -2.43 19.27 -6.93
N LYS A 139 -3.73 19.61 -6.97
CA LYS A 139 -4.41 20.09 -8.19
C LYS A 139 -3.81 21.40 -8.70
N VAL A 140 -3.61 22.38 -7.81
CA VAL A 140 -2.97 23.66 -8.17
C VAL A 140 -1.54 23.45 -8.68
N LYS A 141 -0.79 22.51 -8.09
CA LYS A 141 0.56 22.17 -8.54
C LYS A 141 0.57 21.45 -9.90
N ALA A 142 -0.48 20.71 -10.24
CA ALA A 142 -0.66 20.09 -11.55
C ALA A 142 -1.01 21.15 -12.61
N GLU A 143 -1.98 22.01 -12.34
CA GLU A 143 -2.39 23.10 -13.25
C GLU A 143 -1.22 24.06 -13.53
N LYS A 144 -0.40 24.39 -12.52
CA LYS A 144 0.80 25.22 -12.72
C LYS A 144 1.84 24.53 -13.61
N ARG A 145 1.99 23.21 -13.49
CA ARG A 145 2.89 22.44 -14.38
C ARG A 145 2.38 22.39 -15.81
N GLU A 146 1.07 22.28 -16.01
CA GLU A 146 0.45 22.33 -17.33
C GLU A 146 0.51 23.73 -17.94
N ALA A 147 0.32 24.78 -17.16
CA ALA A 147 0.49 26.17 -17.59
C ALA A 147 1.93 26.43 -18.04
N TRP A 148 2.92 26.03 -17.24
CA TRP A 148 4.33 26.12 -17.60
C TRP A 148 4.66 25.33 -18.89
N LYS A 149 4.07 24.14 -19.05
CA LYS A 149 4.26 23.33 -20.27
C LYS A 149 3.64 23.98 -21.50
N LYS A 150 2.47 24.62 -21.36
CA LYS A 150 1.82 25.37 -22.45
C LYS A 150 2.61 26.62 -22.81
N GLU A 151 3.14 27.34 -21.82
CA GLU A 151 3.97 28.53 -22.02
C GLU A 151 5.26 28.21 -22.79
N LEU A 152 5.95 27.12 -22.44
CA LEU A 152 7.12 26.64 -23.17
C LEU A 152 6.80 26.09 -24.58
N GLY A 153 5.54 25.71 -24.83
CA GLY A 153 5.08 25.17 -26.11
C GLY A 153 4.56 26.24 -27.08
N VAL A 154 4.51 27.51 -26.68
CA VAL A 154 4.20 28.60 -27.61
C VAL A 154 5.43 28.81 -28.49
N ASP A 155 5.34 28.31 -29.72
CA ASP A 155 6.30 28.59 -30.77
C ASP A 155 6.32 30.11 -30.95
N VAL A 156 7.42 30.74 -30.51
CA VAL A 156 7.66 32.16 -30.74
C VAL A 156 7.74 32.30 -32.25
N ARG A 157 6.61 32.70 -32.86
CA ARG A 157 6.55 33.14 -34.25
C ARG A 157 7.48 34.33 -34.38
N THR A 158 8.74 34.03 -34.68
CA THR A 158 9.75 34.99 -35.06
C THR A 158 9.31 35.48 -36.42
N GLU A 159 8.49 36.53 -36.44
CA GLU A 159 8.23 37.33 -37.63
C GLU A 159 9.53 38.02 -38.03
N SER A 160 10.44 37.25 -38.61
CA SER A 160 11.47 37.82 -39.47
C SER A 160 10.75 38.30 -40.73
N ARG A 161 10.38 39.58 -40.73
CA ARG A 161 10.13 40.32 -41.96
C ARG A 161 11.42 40.32 -42.76
N VAL A 162 11.56 39.36 -43.68
CA VAL A 162 12.55 39.43 -44.76
C VAL A 162 11.85 39.00 -46.04
N GLU A 163 11.37 40.00 -46.78
CA GLU A 163 11.22 39.90 -48.22
C GLU A 163 12.60 39.53 -48.79
N GLY A 164 12.74 38.33 -49.34
CA GLY A 164 14.04 37.88 -49.82
C GLY A 164 14.03 36.42 -50.19
N THR A 165 13.73 36.17 -51.45
CA THR A 165 14.02 34.93 -52.17
C THR A 165 15.41 34.36 -51.83
N GLY A 166 15.45 33.13 -51.32
CA GLY A 166 16.58 32.23 -51.54
C GLY A 166 17.29 31.69 -50.30
N LYS A 167 17.17 30.38 -50.15
CA LYS A 167 18.17 29.43 -49.61
C LYS A 167 18.29 29.28 -48.09
N LYS A 168 17.87 28.07 -47.66
CA LYS A 168 18.44 27.12 -46.66
C LYS A 168 19.19 27.73 -45.47
N VAL A 169 18.81 27.35 -44.26
CA VAL A 169 19.59 26.52 -43.31
C VAL A 169 18.71 26.26 -42.08
N GLY A 170 18.39 24.99 -41.82
CA GLY A 170 17.75 24.58 -40.59
C GLY A 170 18.71 24.75 -39.42
N HIS A 171 18.64 25.90 -38.74
CA HIS A 171 19.36 26.13 -37.50
C HIS A 171 18.44 25.78 -36.34
N ARG A 172 18.53 24.54 -35.84
CA ARG A 172 18.00 24.21 -34.51
C ARG A 172 18.84 24.98 -33.49
N GLN A 173 18.42 26.18 -33.14
CA GLN A 173 18.90 26.80 -31.91
C GLN A 173 18.36 25.97 -30.75
N ARG A 174 19.24 25.13 -30.17
CA ARG A 174 19.03 24.69 -28.79
C ARG A 174 19.11 25.96 -27.95
N VAL A 175 17.96 26.46 -27.51
CA VAL A 175 17.90 27.41 -26.41
C VAL A 175 18.50 26.68 -25.21
N SER A 176 19.78 26.94 -24.93
CA SER A 176 20.36 26.61 -23.65
C SER A 176 19.61 27.47 -22.62
N LEU A 177 18.71 26.87 -21.86
CA LEU A 177 18.29 27.49 -20.61
C LEU A 177 19.56 27.62 -19.77
N ARG A 178 20.08 28.85 -19.68
CA ARG A 178 20.90 29.23 -18.53
C ARG A 178 19.99 29.03 -17.33
N VAL A 179 20.29 28.00 -16.55
CA VAL A 179 19.90 27.96 -15.15
C VAL A 179 20.49 29.22 -14.54
N VAL A 180 19.64 30.22 -14.33
CA VAL A 180 19.98 31.37 -13.50
C VAL A 180 20.28 30.78 -12.14
N GLY A 181 21.55 30.91 -11.75
CA GLY A 181 22.06 30.40 -10.49
C GLY A 181 21.16 30.85 -9.35
N TRP A 182 20.75 29.88 -8.54
CA TRP A 182 20.33 30.14 -7.19
C TRP A 182 21.53 30.77 -6.49
N GLY A 183 21.49 32.10 -6.37
CA GLY A 183 22.45 32.88 -5.62
C GLY A 183 22.44 32.40 -4.17
N GLY A 184 23.60 31.94 -3.74
CA GLY A 184 23.91 31.78 -2.33
C GLY A 184 23.98 33.14 -1.62
N GLN A 185 23.27 33.23 -0.50
CA GLN A 185 23.64 33.99 0.70
C GLN A 185 23.52 32.96 1.83
N SER A 186 24.63 32.44 2.39
CA SER A 186 25.49 33.10 3.38
C SER A 186 24.74 33.46 4.66
N CYS A 187 24.73 32.49 5.59
CA CYS A 187 24.81 32.66 7.04
C CYS A 187 25.56 31.40 7.49
N GLU A 188 26.88 31.38 7.51
CA GLU A 188 27.76 31.99 8.51
C GLU A 188 27.30 31.67 9.95
N GLU A 189 27.93 30.62 10.48
CA GLU A 189 28.66 30.65 11.75
C GLU A 189 27.86 30.66 13.07
N ARG A 190 27.85 29.50 13.74
CA ARG A 190 28.46 29.42 15.07
C ARG A 190 28.91 28.00 15.42
N ALA A 191 30.21 27.87 15.63
CA ALA A 191 30.88 26.73 16.21
C ALA A 191 30.41 26.46 17.65
N GLY A 192 30.46 25.19 18.06
CA GLY A 192 30.20 24.76 19.44
C GLY A 192 30.61 23.30 19.63
N TYR A 193 31.92 23.08 19.73
CA TYR A 193 32.54 21.81 20.11
C TYR A 193 32.14 21.41 21.54
N GLY A 194 31.91 20.12 21.77
CA GLY A 194 31.69 19.58 23.10
C GLY A 194 31.72 18.06 23.15
N TRP A 195 32.86 17.43 22.83
CA TRP A 195 33.13 16.05 23.22
C TRP A 195 33.83 16.07 24.59
N GLY A 196 33.06 15.78 25.63
CA GLY A 196 33.54 15.53 27.00
C GLY A 196 33.71 14.03 27.24
N ARG A 197 34.78 13.69 27.94
CA ARG A 197 35.33 12.34 28.20
C ARG A 197 34.47 11.49 29.14
#